data_AF-A0AAF3EDU2-F1
#
_entry.id   AF-A0AAF3EDU2-F1
#
_cell.length_a   1.000
_cell.length_b   1.000
_cell.length_c   1.000
_cell.angle_alpha   90.00
_cell.angle_beta   90.00
_cell.angle_gamma   90.00
#
_symmetry.space_group_name_H-M   'P 1'
#
loop_
_entity.id
_entity.type
_entity.pdbx_description
1 polymer ?
#
loop_
_entity_poly.entity_id
_entity_poly.type
_entity_poly.pdbx_seq_one_letter_code
_entity_poly.pdbx_strand_id
1 'polypeptide(L)'
;MLLRIISISLCIAHVIGWNLTIEPPRLSAFRAKQERYILITLQSSQSSKENISLTCSNEAICTITPNESFLVFSQNNSFTQTLNVSVEGKFIGITKLNLKIGNQTFHNYEIRIQRSDWEHQKAKIFITMLVIFIPTVTFMMGTQLKLKNIKEIWKRPFSPCISLFCQFGIMPLIAYCLAKYILEEEGRAIQLALFAAGTCPGGGKSSFWTIIFGGNLDLSVSLTFAQNFFALIAMPIWIGTLGKEFTTESLRIPFGDIVEALVILLIPTVLGMIFIHYKANLYSDIQKLVKIIVWIGTFFFFLTSIYANFYIVFLLNWRIVLAGCLLPWSGYLMAFIVATILGMEFKDKITISIETGIQHVSIAMVILVLTFPEPEVDLAMVILFVTVLMTDKPLLFFYFLLRVYRRFNPLKEEKKENGEINNGSTDITPKDSFTDISLIDDSKKTVQQTDESLGNQKNEVKGK
;
A
#
# COMPACT_ATOMS: atom_id res chain seq x y z
N MET A 1 -12.45 -40.14 -2.93
CA MET A 1 -13.78 -39.62 -2.55
C MET A 1 -14.54 -40.70 -1.78
N LEU A 2 -14.11 -41.05 -0.55
CA LEU A 2 -14.90 -41.83 0.44
C LEU A 2 -14.23 -42.09 1.81
N LEU A 3 -13.12 -41.42 2.18
CA LEU A 3 -12.47 -41.59 3.50
C LEU A 3 -12.00 -40.26 4.11
N ARG A 4 -12.91 -39.28 4.18
CA ARG A 4 -12.77 -38.10 5.05
C ARG A 4 -14.11 -37.89 5.76
N ILE A 5 -14.40 -38.76 6.74
CA ILE A 5 -15.54 -38.60 7.63
C ILE A 5 -14.97 -38.43 9.05
N ILE A 6 -15.05 -37.17 9.52
CA ILE A 6 -15.30 -36.77 10.91
C ILE A 6 -14.28 -37.31 11.93
N SER A 7 -13.22 -36.54 12.16
CA SER A 7 -12.57 -36.50 13.48
C SER A 7 -12.77 -35.10 14.04
N ILE A 8 -13.90 -34.91 14.74
CA ILE A 8 -14.16 -33.73 15.56
C ILE A 8 -13.33 -33.93 16.83
N SER A 9 -12.16 -33.29 16.88
CA SER A 9 -11.30 -33.30 18.05
C SER A 9 -11.92 -32.43 19.13
N LEU A 10 -12.73 -33.03 20.01
CA LEU A 10 -13.34 -32.36 21.16
C LEU A 10 -12.25 -31.74 22.05
N CYS A 11 -12.33 -30.44 22.34
CA CYS A 11 -11.46 -29.82 23.33
C CYS A 11 -12.09 -30.05 24.72
N ILE A 12 -11.49 -30.95 25.49
CA ILE A 12 -11.95 -31.28 26.84
C ILE A 12 -11.03 -30.55 27.82
N ALA A 13 -11.63 -29.74 28.68
CA ALA A 13 -10.93 -29.16 29.82
C ALA A 13 -11.52 -29.69 31.12
N HIS A 14 -10.66 -30.24 31.96
CA HIS A 14 -11.01 -30.63 33.32
C HIS A 14 -10.81 -29.43 34.24
N VAL A 15 -11.92 -28.88 34.71
CA VAL A 15 -11.98 -27.95 35.82
C VAL A 15 -12.34 -28.76 37.07
N ILE A 16 -11.92 -28.31 38.24
CA ILE A 16 -12.25 -28.98 39.52
C ILE A 16 -13.79 -29.14 39.60
N GLY A 17 -14.29 -30.36 39.40
CA GLY A 17 -15.72 -30.69 39.41
C GLY A 17 -16.50 -30.52 38.10
N TRP A 18 -15.92 -29.91 37.05
CA TRP A 18 -16.61 -29.64 35.77
C TRP A 18 -15.86 -30.15 34.55
N ASN A 19 -16.58 -30.81 33.66
CA ASN A 19 -16.11 -31.22 32.34
C ASN A 19 -16.77 -30.33 31.28
N LEU A 20 -15.98 -29.47 30.62
CA LEU A 20 -16.44 -28.52 29.61
C LEU A 20 -16.15 -29.06 28.21
N THR A 21 -17.17 -29.10 27.35
CA THR A 21 -17.02 -29.41 25.92
C THR A 21 -17.65 -28.31 25.07
N ILE A 22 -16.89 -27.82 24.08
CA ILE A 22 -17.33 -26.76 23.15
C ILE A 22 -17.39 -27.36 21.74
N GLU A 23 -18.55 -27.25 21.10
CA GLU A 23 -18.78 -27.68 19.73
C GLU A 23 -19.20 -26.50 18.84
N PRO A 24 -18.50 -26.26 17.71
CA PRO A 24 -17.31 -26.97 17.24
C PRO A 24 -16.04 -26.61 18.07
N PRO A 25 -15.03 -27.50 18.13
CA PRO A 25 -13.81 -27.28 18.91
C PRO A 25 -12.93 -26.14 18.39
N ARG A 26 -13.11 -25.75 17.12
CA ARG A 26 -12.61 -24.51 16.52
C ARG A 26 -13.67 -23.96 15.59
N LEU A 27 -13.94 -22.67 15.68
CA LEU A 27 -14.88 -22.02 14.79
C LEU A 27 -14.15 -21.70 13.49
N SER A 28 -14.70 -22.17 12.37
CA SER A 28 -14.25 -21.68 11.08
C SER A 28 -14.44 -20.16 11.03
N ALA A 29 -13.51 -19.46 10.40
CA ALA A 29 -13.66 -18.03 10.17
C ALA A 29 -15.00 -17.73 9.49
N PHE A 30 -15.66 -16.66 9.94
CA PHE A 30 -16.95 -16.23 9.39
C PHE A 30 -16.96 -14.71 9.19
N ARG A 31 -17.91 -14.20 8.42
CA ARG A 31 -17.87 -12.80 7.97
C ARG A 31 -18.62 -11.88 8.93
N ALA A 32 -18.20 -10.62 9.00
CA ALA A 32 -18.93 -9.60 9.73
C ALA A 32 -20.39 -9.51 9.23
N LYS A 33 -21.33 -9.29 10.16
CA LYS A 33 -22.79 -9.37 10.01
C LYS A 33 -23.36 -10.77 9.83
N GLN A 34 -22.57 -11.82 10.07
CA GLN A 34 -23.07 -13.19 10.16
C GLN A 34 -23.09 -13.65 11.62
N GLU A 35 -24.04 -14.52 11.92
CA GLU A 35 -24.15 -15.20 13.21
C GLU A 35 -23.68 -16.64 13.10
N ARG A 36 -22.97 -17.11 14.13
CA ARG A 36 -22.59 -18.51 14.29
C ARG A 36 -23.03 -19.01 15.65
N TYR A 37 -23.42 -20.26 15.70
CA TYR A 37 -23.88 -20.91 16.92
C TYR A 37 -22.75 -21.77 17.49
N ILE A 38 -22.55 -21.66 18.80
CA ILE A 38 -21.63 -22.49 19.56
C ILE A 38 -22.45 -23.23 20.60
N LEU A 39 -22.26 -24.54 20.64
CA LEU A 39 -22.86 -25.40 21.65
C LEU A 39 -21.83 -25.60 22.77
N ILE A 40 -22.18 -25.18 23.96
CA ILE A 40 -21.34 -25.33 25.15
C ILE A 40 -22.03 -26.33 26.05
N THR A 41 -21.43 -27.50 26.20
CA THR A 41 -21.93 -28.55 27.06
C THR A 41 -21.10 -28.60 28.33
N LEU A 42 -21.79 -28.46 29.46
CA LEU A 42 -21.21 -28.48 30.79
C LEU A 42 -21.68 -29.72 31.50
N GLN A 43 -20.74 -30.50 32.02
CA GLN A 43 -21.03 -31.67 32.82
C GLN A 43 -20.45 -31.51 34.23
N SER A 44 -21.27 -31.63 35.26
CA SER A 44 -20.83 -31.54 36.66
C SER A 44 -21.37 -32.69 37.50
N SER A 45 -20.55 -33.15 38.44
CA SER A 45 -20.91 -34.11 39.47
C SER A 45 -21.36 -33.44 40.77
N GLN A 46 -21.28 -32.12 40.88
CA GLN A 46 -21.62 -31.34 42.08
C GLN A 46 -22.84 -30.44 41.83
N SER A 47 -23.72 -30.34 42.84
CA SER A 47 -24.87 -29.43 42.80
C SER A 47 -24.43 -28.05 43.28
N SER A 48 -24.23 -27.11 42.34
CA SER A 48 -24.06 -25.69 42.64
C SER A 48 -24.91 -24.85 41.69
N LYS A 49 -25.37 -23.69 42.16
CA LYS A 49 -26.02 -22.67 41.32
C LYS A 49 -24.95 -21.66 40.96
N GLU A 50 -24.49 -21.70 39.71
CA GLU A 50 -23.43 -20.81 39.23
C GLU A 50 -23.90 -20.04 38.00
N ASN A 51 -23.50 -18.77 37.93
CA ASN A 51 -23.76 -17.94 36.77
C ASN A 51 -22.66 -18.21 35.73
N ILE A 52 -23.08 -18.29 34.47
CA ILE A 52 -22.16 -18.43 33.34
C ILE A 52 -22.29 -17.20 32.46
N SER A 53 -21.21 -16.42 32.38
CA SER A 53 -21.11 -15.27 31.49
C SER A 53 -20.14 -15.57 30.36
N LEU A 54 -20.59 -15.36 29.13
CA LEU A 54 -19.75 -15.47 27.95
C LEU A 54 -19.49 -14.08 27.41
N THR A 55 -18.23 -13.68 27.43
CA THR A 55 -17.84 -12.33 27.02
C THR A 55 -16.85 -12.39 25.89
N CYS A 56 -17.00 -11.48 24.93
CA CYS A 56 -16.00 -11.27 23.90
C CYS A 56 -14.87 -10.41 24.51
N SER A 57 -13.61 -10.78 24.31
CA SER A 57 -12.48 -9.96 24.79
C SER A 57 -12.49 -8.55 24.18
N ASN A 58 -13.09 -8.41 22.99
CA ASN A 58 -13.28 -7.13 22.32
C ASN A 58 -14.69 -7.04 21.74
N GLU A 59 -15.56 -6.29 22.42
CA GLU A 59 -16.96 -6.09 22.04
C GLU A 59 -17.15 -5.30 20.73
N ALA A 60 -16.10 -4.59 20.26
CA ALA A 60 -16.13 -3.95 18.95
C ALA A 60 -16.05 -4.98 17.80
N ILE A 61 -15.44 -6.14 18.06
CA ILE A 61 -15.22 -7.21 17.07
C ILE A 61 -16.38 -8.21 17.10
N CYS A 62 -16.83 -8.65 18.28
CA CYS A 62 -17.90 -9.64 18.39
C CYS A 62 -18.89 -9.36 19.52
N THR A 63 -20.14 -9.75 19.31
CA THR A 63 -21.20 -9.76 20.32
C THR A 63 -21.79 -11.13 20.51
N ILE A 64 -22.26 -11.39 21.73
CA ILE A 64 -22.72 -12.71 22.15
C ILE A 64 -24.15 -12.58 22.67
N THR A 65 -25.02 -13.47 22.21
CA THR A 65 -26.41 -13.54 22.67
C THR A 65 -26.75 -15.00 23.02
N PRO A 66 -27.23 -15.30 24.24
CA PRO A 66 -27.32 -14.42 25.42
C PRO A 66 -25.95 -14.15 26.06
N ASN A 67 -25.74 -12.93 26.58
CA ASN A 67 -24.47 -12.51 27.22
C ASN A 67 -24.26 -13.18 28.60
N GLU A 68 -25.36 -13.40 29.32
CA GLU A 68 -25.38 -14.11 30.61
C GLU A 68 -26.48 -15.16 30.60
N SER A 69 -26.17 -16.33 31.17
CA SER A 69 -27.13 -17.41 31.36
C SER A 69 -27.02 -17.95 32.78
N PHE A 70 -28.17 -18.15 33.42
CA PHE A 70 -28.28 -18.76 34.74
C PHE A 70 -28.53 -20.25 34.58
N LEU A 71 -27.64 -21.08 35.12
CA LEU A 71 -27.86 -22.53 35.18
C LEU A 71 -28.25 -22.93 36.61
N VAL A 72 -29.31 -23.73 36.72
CA VAL A 72 -29.78 -24.30 37.98
C VAL A 72 -29.74 -25.81 37.86
N PHE A 73 -28.81 -26.45 38.57
CA PHE A 73 -28.63 -27.90 38.56
C PHE A 73 -29.42 -28.57 39.69
N SER A 74 -30.36 -29.47 39.36
CA SER A 74 -31.32 -30.07 40.29
C SER A 74 -31.01 -31.54 40.61
N GLN A 75 -30.48 -31.81 41.81
CA GLN A 75 -30.05 -33.06 42.51
C GLN A 75 -30.10 -34.51 41.93
N ASN A 76 -30.65 -34.84 40.77
CA ASN A 76 -30.68 -36.22 40.27
C ASN A 76 -29.66 -36.48 39.13
N ASN A 77 -28.62 -37.26 39.45
CA ASN A 77 -27.60 -37.92 38.59
C ASN A 77 -27.00 -37.13 37.39
N SER A 78 -25.68 -36.91 37.45
CA SER A 78 -24.79 -36.38 36.39
C SER A 78 -25.43 -35.34 35.47
N PHE A 79 -25.28 -34.07 35.84
CA PHE A 79 -25.87 -32.98 35.09
C PHE A 79 -25.08 -32.70 33.84
N THR A 80 -25.68 -32.95 32.67
CA THR A 80 -25.20 -32.44 31.39
C THR A 80 -26.18 -31.38 30.91
N GLN A 81 -25.73 -30.13 30.80
CA GLN A 81 -26.54 -29.05 30.22
C GLN A 81 -25.82 -28.43 29.02
N THR A 82 -26.56 -28.25 27.94
CA THR A 82 -26.07 -27.63 26.70
C THR A 82 -26.66 -26.24 26.55
N LEU A 83 -25.78 -25.25 26.44
CA LEU A 83 -26.11 -23.87 26.11
C LEU A 83 -25.85 -23.65 24.61
N ASN A 84 -26.87 -23.15 23.92
CA ASN A 84 -26.71 -22.68 22.54
C ASN A 84 -26.50 -21.17 22.55
N VAL A 85 -25.35 -20.73 22.08
CA VAL A 85 -24.92 -19.34 22.14
C VAL A 85 -24.67 -18.83 20.74
N SER A 86 -25.34 -17.73 20.37
CA SER A 86 -25.06 -17.06 19.11
C SER A 86 -23.93 -16.05 19.29
N VAL A 87 -22.98 -16.12 18.37
CA VAL A 87 -21.85 -15.20 18.25
C VAL A 87 -22.03 -14.44 16.95
N GLU A 88 -22.28 -13.15 17.06
CA GLU A 88 -22.40 -12.23 15.93
C GLU A 88 -21.06 -11.49 15.73
N GLY A 89 -20.55 -11.49 14.50
CA GLY A 89 -19.35 -10.74 14.16
C GLY A 89 -19.70 -9.32 13.76
N LYS A 90 -19.24 -8.31 14.50
CA LYS A 90 -19.51 -6.89 14.21
C LYS A 90 -18.46 -6.27 13.29
N PHE A 91 -17.19 -6.54 13.55
CA PHE A 91 -16.07 -5.93 12.82
C PHE A 91 -14.96 -6.93 12.56
N ILE A 92 -14.13 -6.64 11.56
CA ILE A 92 -13.00 -7.51 11.19
C ILE A 92 -11.97 -7.59 12.31
N GLY A 93 -11.48 -8.79 12.59
CA GLY A 93 -10.43 -8.96 13.58
C GLY A 93 -10.35 -10.38 14.15
N ILE A 94 -9.38 -10.55 15.04
CA ILE A 94 -9.18 -11.77 15.81
C ILE A 94 -9.50 -11.44 17.26
N THR A 95 -10.41 -12.18 17.86
CA THR A 95 -10.85 -11.98 19.24
C THR A 95 -10.94 -13.32 19.96
N LYS A 96 -11.02 -13.29 21.29
CA LYS A 96 -11.14 -14.48 22.13
C LYS A 96 -12.43 -14.43 22.92
N LEU A 97 -13.17 -15.53 22.94
CA LEU A 97 -14.25 -15.72 23.90
C LEU A 97 -13.65 -16.09 25.24
N ASN A 98 -14.09 -15.39 26.28
CA ASN A 98 -13.82 -15.70 27.66
C ASN A 98 -15.09 -16.25 28.29
N LEU A 99 -15.04 -17.49 28.74
CA LEU A 99 -16.15 -18.13 29.45
C LEU A 99 -15.89 -17.99 30.95
N LYS A 100 -16.73 -17.28 31.69
CA LYS A 100 -16.64 -17.24 33.15
C LYS A 100 -17.69 -18.15 33.75
N ILE A 101 -17.29 -19.02 34.68
CA ILE A 101 -18.18 -19.82 35.52
C ILE A 101 -17.93 -19.35 36.96
N GLY A 102 -18.94 -18.74 37.58
CA GLY A 102 -18.77 -18.07 38.87
C GLY A 102 -17.68 -16.98 38.82
N ASN A 103 -16.63 -17.12 39.64
CA ASN A 103 -15.50 -16.18 39.68
C ASN A 103 -14.29 -16.61 38.84
N GLN A 104 -14.33 -17.78 38.19
CA GLN A 104 -13.21 -18.29 37.42
C GLN A 104 -13.42 -18.04 35.92
N THR A 105 -12.40 -17.49 35.26
CA THR A 105 -12.38 -17.27 33.81
C THR A 105 -11.68 -18.42 33.12
N PHE A 106 -12.36 -19.10 32.22
CA PHE A 106 -11.89 -20.26 31.49
C PHE A 106 -11.84 -19.98 29.99
N HIS A 107 -10.80 -20.56 29.40
CA HIS A 107 -10.50 -20.70 27.97
C HIS A 107 -10.56 -19.44 27.12
N ASN A 108 -9.55 -19.30 26.27
CA ASN A 108 -9.46 -18.30 25.22
C ASN A 108 -9.84 -18.97 23.90
N TYR A 109 -11.14 -19.10 23.61
CA TYR A 109 -11.57 -19.66 22.33
C TYR A 109 -11.43 -18.60 21.24
N GLU A 110 -10.49 -18.80 20.33
CA GLU A 110 -10.17 -17.81 19.29
C GLU A 110 -11.25 -17.80 18.20
N ILE A 111 -11.79 -16.61 17.94
CA ILE A 111 -12.71 -16.33 16.85
C ILE A 111 -12.00 -15.45 15.82
N ARG A 112 -12.18 -15.82 14.55
CA ARG A 112 -11.67 -15.09 13.39
C ARG A 112 -12.83 -14.53 12.59
N ILE A 113 -12.94 -13.21 12.54
CA ILE A 113 -13.99 -12.52 11.79
C ILE A 113 -13.37 -11.86 10.57
N GLN A 114 -13.88 -12.22 9.40
CA GLN A 114 -13.50 -11.66 8.10
C GLN A 114 -14.38 -10.46 7.74
N ARG A 115 -13.95 -9.70 6.74
CA ARG A 115 -14.75 -8.63 6.14
C ARG A 115 -16.16 -9.11 5.72
N SER A 116 -17.13 -8.20 5.74
CA SER A 116 -18.50 -8.52 5.33
C SER A 116 -18.58 -8.90 3.85
N ASP A 117 -19.62 -9.63 3.45
CA ASP A 117 -19.83 -10.03 2.05
C ASP A 117 -19.85 -8.84 1.08
N TRP A 118 -20.52 -7.76 1.49
CA TRP A 118 -20.60 -6.52 0.73
C TRP A 118 -19.23 -5.84 0.57
N GLU A 119 -18.45 -5.76 1.65
CA GLU A 119 -17.10 -5.17 1.61
C GLU A 119 -16.14 -6.02 0.79
N HIS A 120 -16.27 -7.34 0.87
CA HIS A 120 -15.51 -8.27 0.04
C HIS A 120 -15.82 -8.06 -1.44
N GLN A 121 -17.08 -7.92 -1.82
CA GLN A 121 -17.46 -7.64 -3.21
C GLN A 121 -16.92 -6.29 -3.70
N LYS A 122 -17.04 -5.22 -2.91
CA LYS A 122 -16.46 -3.90 -3.23
C LYS A 122 -14.94 -3.99 -3.47
N ALA A 123 -14.23 -4.63 -2.56
CA ALA A 123 -12.78 -4.80 -2.65
C ALA A 123 -12.39 -5.65 -3.87
N LYS A 124 -13.16 -6.70 -4.18
CA LYS A 124 -12.91 -7.53 -5.37
C LYS A 124 -13.02 -6.72 -6.65
N ILE A 125 -14.07 -5.91 -6.81
CA ILE A 125 -14.24 -5.02 -7.97
C ILE A 125 -13.06 -4.05 -8.08
N PHE A 126 -12.68 -3.42 -6.97
CA PHE A 126 -11.54 -2.50 -6.92
C PHE A 126 -10.22 -3.16 -7.34
N ILE A 127 -9.93 -4.36 -6.80
CA ILE A 127 -8.73 -5.12 -7.15
C ILE A 127 -8.75 -5.54 -8.62
N THR A 128 -9.88 -6.01 -9.15
CA THR A 128 -9.99 -6.36 -10.58
C THR A 128 -9.70 -5.16 -11.48
N MET A 129 -10.19 -3.96 -11.14
CA MET A 129 -9.86 -2.74 -11.88
C MET A 129 -8.36 -2.41 -11.81
N LEU A 130 -7.74 -2.55 -10.63
CA LEU A 130 -6.29 -2.32 -10.46
C LEU A 130 -5.44 -3.30 -11.27
N VAL A 131 -5.81 -4.58 -11.28
CA VAL A 131 -5.10 -5.64 -12.01
C VAL A 131 -5.09 -5.38 -13.52
N ILE A 132 -6.11 -4.70 -14.06
CA ILE A 132 -6.13 -4.28 -15.46
C ILE A 132 -5.30 -2.99 -15.65
N PHE A 133 -5.46 -2.02 -14.75
CA PHE A 133 -4.83 -0.70 -14.89
C PHE A 133 -3.31 -0.73 -14.73
N ILE A 134 -2.77 -1.47 -13.75
CA ILE A 134 -1.34 -1.49 -13.44
C ILE A 134 -0.51 -1.96 -14.65
N PRO A 135 -0.81 -3.11 -15.31
CA PRO A 135 -0.10 -3.53 -16.51
C PRO A 135 -0.20 -2.51 -17.64
N THR A 136 -1.37 -1.86 -17.83
CA THR A 136 -1.53 -0.82 -18.85
C THR A 136 -0.59 0.37 -18.60
N VAL A 137 -0.57 0.92 -17.38
CA VAL A 137 0.33 2.04 -17.03
C VAL A 137 1.79 1.62 -17.11
N THR A 138 2.11 0.40 -16.67
CA THR A 138 3.47 -0.14 -16.71
C THR A 138 3.96 -0.33 -18.14
N PHE A 139 3.11 -0.79 -19.05
CA PHE A 139 3.39 -0.83 -20.49
C PHE A 139 3.65 0.58 -21.03
N MET A 140 2.78 1.54 -20.71
CA MET A 140 2.94 2.93 -21.15
C MET A 140 4.24 3.54 -20.63
N MET A 141 4.64 3.25 -19.40
CA MET A 141 5.95 3.65 -18.86
C MET A 141 7.10 2.99 -19.65
N GLY A 142 6.96 1.71 -20.00
CA GLY A 142 7.91 0.99 -20.86
C GLY A 142 8.14 1.68 -22.21
N THR A 143 7.12 2.31 -22.80
CA THR A 143 7.26 3.08 -24.05
C THR A 143 8.13 4.34 -23.91
N GLN A 144 8.41 4.78 -22.69
CA GLN A 144 9.30 5.92 -22.43
C GLN A 144 10.77 5.50 -22.37
N LEU A 145 11.06 4.21 -22.23
CA LEU A 145 12.41 3.68 -22.18
C LEU A 145 13.01 3.57 -23.59
N LYS A 146 14.04 4.36 -23.86
CA LYS A 146 14.88 4.20 -25.05
C LYS A 146 16.11 3.36 -24.72
N LEU A 147 16.33 2.28 -25.46
CA LEU A 147 17.51 1.41 -25.32
C LEU A 147 18.85 2.18 -25.33
N LYS A 148 18.94 3.25 -26.14
CA LYS A 148 20.12 4.11 -26.19
C LYS A 148 20.37 4.83 -24.86
N ASN A 149 19.33 5.37 -24.23
CA ASN A 149 19.41 6.10 -22.96
C ASN A 149 19.83 5.16 -21.83
N ILE A 150 19.25 3.95 -21.78
CA ILE A 150 19.68 2.90 -20.86
C ILE A 150 21.19 2.64 -21.04
N LYS A 151 21.64 2.37 -22.26
CA LYS A 151 23.05 2.08 -22.54
C LYS A 151 23.98 3.22 -22.11
N GLU A 152 23.59 4.48 -22.31
CA GLU A 152 24.38 5.63 -21.89
C GLU A 152 24.44 5.79 -20.36
N ILE A 153 23.35 5.53 -19.66
CA ILE A 153 23.31 5.56 -18.19
C ILE A 153 24.19 4.45 -17.61
N TRP A 154 24.18 3.25 -18.20
CA TRP A 154 25.04 2.15 -17.78
C TRP A 154 26.53 2.38 -18.09
N LYS A 155 26.87 3.31 -19.00
CA LYS A 155 28.27 3.76 -19.18
C LYS A 155 28.75 4.67 -18.03
N ARG A 156 27.83 5.23 -17.25
CA ARG A 156 28.10 6.02 -16.04
C ARG A 156 27.52 5.28 -14.83
N PRO A 157 28.07 4.11 -14.45
CA PRO A 157 27.43 3.17 -13.52
C PRO A 157 27.32 3.70 -12.09
N PHE A 158 27.99 4.81 -11.76
CA PHE A 158 28.00 5.36 -10.41
C PHE A 158 26.59 5.70 -9.90
N SER A 159 25.78 6.42 -10.69
CA SER A 159 24.41 6.79 -10.28
C SER A 159 23.49 5.56 -10.12
N PRO A 160 23.44 4.59 -11.08
CA PRO A 160 22.75 3.33 -10.90
C PRO A 160 23.16 2.52 -9.67
N CYS A 161 24.46 2.36 -9.42
CA CYS A 161 24.95 1.59 -8.29
C CYS A 161 24.55 2.20 -6.94
N ILE A 162 24.62 3.53 -6.81
CA ILE A 162 24.20 4.24 -5.58
C ILE A 162 22.71 4.06 -5.35
N SER A 163 21.89 4.20 -6.40
CA SER A 163 20.46 3.96 -6.31
C SER A 163 20.13 2.53 -5.88
N LEU A 164 20.77 1.52 -6.49
CA LEU A 164 20.57 0.12 -6.11
C LEU A 164 20.99 -0.14 -4.65
N PHE A 165 22.08 0.48 -4.19
CA PHE A 165 22.52 0.40 -2.79
C PHE A 165 21.52 1.06 -1.83
N CYS A 166 20.96 2.22 -2.19
CA CYS A 166 19.93 2.88 -1.38
C CYS A 166 18.65 2.02 -1.35
N GLN A 167 18.22 1.51 -2.51
CA GLN A 167 16.99 0.74 -2.68
C GLN A 167 17.02 -0.62 -1.98
N PHE A 168 18.09 -1.39 -2.15
CA PHE A 168 18.16 -2.78 -1.67
C PHE A 168 19.16 -2.98 -0.53
N GLY A 169 19.90 -1.95 -0.13
CA GLY A 169 20.74 -1.96 1.06
C GLY A 169 20.10 -1.18 2.20
N ILE A 170 19.87 0.12 2.01
CA ILE A 170 19.41 1.03 3.07
C ILE A 170 17.93 0.85 3.37
N MET A 171 17.07 0.86 2.36
CA MET A 171 15.62 0.84 2.56
C MET A 171 15.11 -0.41 3.31
N PRO A 172 15.59 -1.64 3.02
CA PRO A 172 15.20 -2.82 3.79
C PRO A 172 15.60 -2.74 5.26
N LEU A 173 16.78 -2.17 5.56
CA LEU A 173 17.25 -1.98 6.94
C LEU A 173 16.39 -0.98 7.70
N ILE A 174 16.02 0.13 7.04
CA ILE A 174 15.06 1.09 7.59
C ILE A 174 13.74 0.38 7.88
N ALA A 175 13.18 -0.34 6.91
CA ALA A 175 11.91 -1.03 7.06
C ALA A 175 11.93 -2.09 8.17
N TYR A 176 13.05 -2.81 8.31
CA TYR A 176 13.26 -3.76 9.40
C TYR A 176 13.27 -3.06 10.76
N CYS A 177 14.00 -1.95 10.91
CA CYS A 177 14.03 -1.18 12.16
C CYS A 177 12.64 -0.63 12.52
N LEU A 178 11.92 -0.08 11.54
CA LEU A 178 10.56 0.41 11.76
C LEU A 178 9.61 -0.73 12.17
N ALA A 179 9.68 -1.88 11.48
CA ALA A 179 8.86 -3.04 11.80
C ALA A 179 9.17 -3.64 13.17
N LYS A 180 10.45 -3.71 13.55
CA LYS A 180 10.88 -4.31 14.81
C LYS A 180 10.61 -3.41 16.02
N TYR A 181 10.90 -2.12 15.92
CA TYR A 181 10.88 -1.23 17.09
C TYR A 181 9.61 -0.38 17.19
N ILE A 182 9.03 0.07 16.07
CA ILE A 182 7.80 0.88 16.12
C ILE A 182 6.57 -0.01 16.16
N LEU A 183 6.59 -1.13 15.45
CA LEU A 183 5.46 -2.05 15.33
C LEU A 183 5.60 -3.29 16.23
N GLU A 184 6.39 -3.23 17.30
CA GLU A 184 6.65 -4.37 18.20
C GLU A 184 5.37 -4.97 18.78
N GLU A 185 4.41 -4.12 19.17
CA GLU A 185 3.11 -4.52 19.74
C GLU A 185 2.09 -4.95 18.67
N GLU A 186 2.40 -4.74 17.39
CA GLU A 186 1.50 -5.07 16.29
C GLU A 186 1.66 -6.52 15.83
N GLY A 187 0.64 -7.03 15.14
CA GLY A 187 0.70 -8.38 14.59
C GLY A 187 1.84 -8.56 13.58
N ARG A 188 2.46 -9.75 13.59
CA ARG A 188 3.53 -10.15 12.64
C ARG A 188 3.20 -9.87 11.17
N ALA A 189 1.93 -9.98 10.79
CA ALA A 189 1.48 -9.66 9.44
C ALA A 189 1.67 -8.18 9.08
N ILE A 190 1.42 -7.24 10.00
CA ILE A 190 1.64 -5.80 9.82
C ILE A 190 3.15 -5.50 9.74
N GLN A 191 3.96 -6.17 10.57
CA GLN A 191 5.42 -6.04 10.53
C GLN A 191 5.99 -6.51 9.19
N LEU A 192 5.58 -7.70 8.72
CA LEU A 192 5.99 -8.23 7.42
C LEU A 192 5.50 -7.33 6.28
N ALA A 193 4.31 -6.75 6.38
CA ALA A 193 3.78 -5.83 5.38
C ALA A 193 4.70 -4.63 5.15
N LEU A 194 5.07 -3.93 6.23
CA LEU A 194 5.97 -2.78 6.14
C LEU A 194 7.36 -3.19 5.67
N PHE A 195 7.89 -4.30 6.19
CA PHE A 195 9.19 -4.80 5.79
C PHE A 195 9.22 -5.15 4.29
N ALA A 196 8.22 -5.90 3.80
CA ALA A 196 8.09 -6.23 2.39
C ALA A 196 7.99 -4.97 1.53
N ALA A 197 7.23 -3.96 1.95
CA ALA A 197 7.14 -2.68 1.24
C ALA A 197 8.50 -1.98 1.10
N GLY A 198 9.37 -2.04 2.11
CA GLY A 198 10.72 -1.48 2.04
C GLY A 198 11.74 -2.31 1.26
N THR A 199 11.42 -3.57 0.94
CA THR A 199 12.24 -4.42 0.06
C THR A 199 11.86 -4.32 -1.41
N CYS A 200 10.74 -3.67 -1.72
CA CYS A 200 10.25 -3.53 -3.09
C CYS A 200 11.21 -2.70 -3.96
N PRO A 201 11.15 -2.83 -5.29
CA PRO A 201 11.76 -1.86 -6.20
C PRO A 201 11.00 -0.53 -6.19
N GLY A 202 11.60 0.50 -6.81
CA GLY A 202 10.97 1.81 -7.00
C GLY A 202 9.64 1.70 -7.78
N GLY A 203 8.66 2.52 -7.40
CA GLY A 203 7.32 2.50 -7.99
C GLY A 203 7.14 3.54 -9.10
N GLY A 204 6.39 3.21 -10.16
CA GLY A 204 6.28 4.06 -11.38
C GLY A 204 5.74 5.49 -11.21
N LYS A 205 5.24 5.88 -10.02
CA LYS A 205 4.91 7.29 -9.72
C LYS A 205 6.17 8.17 -9.56
N SER A 206 7.33 7.57 -9.35
CA SER A 206 8.59 8.29 -9.13
C SER A 206 9.04 9.11 -10.33
N SER A 207 8.81 8.64 -11.55
CA SER A 207 9.12 9.40 -12.76
C SER A 207 8.31 10.69 -12.88
N PHE A 208 7.05 10.67 -12.44
CA PHE A 208 6.22 11.87 -12.40
C PHE A 208 6.77 12.92 -11.43
N TRP A 209 7.12 12.51 -10.21
CA TRP A 209 7.71 13.41 -9.22
C TRP A 209 9.10 13.90 -9.62
N THR A 210 9.89 13.05 -10.27
CA THR A 210 11.20 13.42 -10.84
C THR A 210 11.05 14.58 -11.83
N ILE A 211 10.04 14.54 -12.70
CA ILE A 211 9.77 15.65 -13.64
C ILE A 211 9.40 16.93 -12.89
N ILE A 212 8.49 16.86 -11.91
CA ILE A 212 8.03 18.04 -11.15
C ILE A 212 9.18 18.75 -10.44
N PHE A 213 10.10 17.99 -9.86
CA PHE A 213 11.25 18.54 -9.14
C PHE A 213 12.46 18.84 -10.03
N GLY A 214 12.35 18.64 -11.36
CA GLY A 214 13.44 18.94 -12.30
C GLY A 214 14.63 17.98 -12.18
N GLY A 215 14.39 16.74 -11.74
CA GLY A 215 15.38 15.68 -11.73
C GLY A 215 15.68 15.11 -13.12
N ASN A 216 16.59 14.15 -13.16
CA ASN A 216 16.95 13.41 -14.36
C ASN A 216 15.92 12.30 -14.65
N LEU A 217 15.01 12.55 -15.60
CA LEU A 217 13.95 11.60 -15.99
C LEU A 217 14.52 10.33 -16.62
N ASP A 218 15.49 10.45 -17.53
CA ASP A 218 16.09 9.28 -18.18
C ASP A 218 16.74 8.34 -17.15
N LEU A 219 17.38 8.93 -16.13
CA LEU A 219 17.89 8.19 -14.98
C LEU A 219 16.76 7.52 -14.20
N SER A 220 15.69 8.24 -13.83
CA SER A 220 14.54 7.69 -13.08
C SER A 220 13.99 6.42 -13.73
N VAL A 221 13.60 6.50 -15.01
CA VAL A 221 12.98 5.36 -15.69
C VAL A 221 13.97 4.19 -15.83
N SER A 222 15.26 4.48 -16.07
CA SER A 222 16.31 3.45 -16.14
C SER A 222 16.57 2.78 -14.79
N LEU A 223 16.53 3.55 -13.68
CA LEU A 223 16.65 3.04 -12.33
C LEU A 223 15.48 2.12 -11.97
N THR A 224 14.24 2.54 -12.24
CA THR A 224 13.06 1.70 -12.00
C THR A 224 13.17 0.37 -12.74
N PHE A 225 13.57 0.40 -14.01
CA PHE A 225 13.80 -0.81 -14.81
C PHE A 225 14.89 -1.71 -14.20
N ALA A 226 16.05 -1.15 -13.88
CA ALA A 226 17.15 -1.90 -13.26
C ALA A 226 16.74 -2.50 -11.91
N GLN A 227 16.07 -1.72 -11.05
CA GLN A 227 15.60 -2.16 -9.76
C GLN A 227 14.61 -3.32 -9.87
N ASN A 228 13.69 -3.31 -10.84
CA ASN A 228 12.78 -4.43 -11.06
C ASN A 228 13.52 -5.74 -11.38
N PHE A 229 14.61 -5.68 -12.15
CA PHE A 229 15.47 -6.85 -12.38
C PHE A 229 16.21 -7.30 -11.12
N PHE A 230 16.81 -6.36 -10.38
CA PHE A 230 17.54 -6.67 -9.15
C PHE A 230 16.62 -7.19 -8.04
N ALA A 231 15.35 -6.76 -8.00
CA ALA A 231 14.35 -7.20 -7.05
C ALA A 231 14.11 -8.72 -7.10
N LEU A 232 14.26 -9.35 -8.28
CA LEU A 232 14.11 -10.80 -8.46
C LEU A 232 15.03 -11.61 -7.53
N ILE A 233 16.18 -11.04 -7.18
CA ILE A 233 17.17 -11.66 -6.30
C ILE A 233 17.11 -11.03 -4.91
N ALA A 234 17.10 -9.70 -4.84
CA ALA A 234 17.19 -8.97 -3.57
C ALA A 234 15.98 -9.22 -2.66
N MET A 235 14.75 -9.22 -3.20
CA MET A 235 13.55 -9.42 -2.38
C MET A 235 13.51 -10.80 -1.73
N PRO A 236 13.67 -11.93 -2.46
CA PRO A 236 13.77 -13.24 -1.83
C PRO A 236 14.84 -13.34 -0.75
N ILE A 237 16.01 -12.72 -0.94
CA ILE A 237 17.08 -12.73 0.06
C ILE A 237 16.64 -12.01 1.33
N TRP A 238 16.11 -10.79 1.25
CA TRP A 238 15.68 -10.03 2.42
C TRP A 238 14.52 -10.69 3.15
N ILE A 239 13.51 -11.15 2.42
CA ILE A 239 12.35 -11.83 2.99
C ILE A 239 12.77 -13.17 3.62
N GLY A 240 13.68 -13.90 2.99
CA GLY A 240 14.18 -15.19 3.49
C GLY A 240 15.19 -15.09 4.63
N THR A 241 15.71 -13.89 4.92
CA THR A 241 16.62 -13.61 6.03
C THR A 241 15.89 -12.86 7.14
N LEU A 242 15.90 -11.53 7.12
CA LEU A 242 15.28 -10.70 8.16
C LEU A 242 13.74 -10.83 8.17
N GLY A 243 13.12 -11.06 7.02
CA GLY A 243 11.66 -11.22 6.93
C GLY A 243 11.12 -12.43 7.71
N LYS A 244 11.95 -13.46 7.93
CA LYS A 244 11.55 -14.64 8.72
C LYS A 244 11.16 -14.29 10.15
N GLU A 245 11.76 -13.26 10.74
CA GLU A 245 11.45 -12.81 12.11
C GLU A 245 9.99 -12.35 12.24
N PHE A 246 9.41 -11.86 11.14
CA PHE A 246 8.01 -11.42 11.06
C PHE A 246 7.07 -12.52 10.53
N THR A 247 7.52 -13.77 10.49
CA THR A 247 6.71 -14.94 10.10
C THR A 247 6.69 -15.97 11.23
N THR A 248 5.68 -16.85 11.26
CA THR A 248 5.71 -18.04 12.13
C THR A 248 6.33 -19.22 11.39
N GLU A 249 6.89 -20.19 12.11
CA GLU A 249 7.48 -21.41 11.52
C GLU A 249 6.50 -22.20 10.64
N SER A 250 5.20 -22.05 10.89
CA SER A 250 4.11 -22.67 10.11
C SER A 250 3.83 -21.98 8.76
N LEU A 251 4.33 -20.76 8.56
CA LEU A 251 4.06 -19.96 7.36
C LEU A 251 5.23 -20.10 6.39
N ARG A 252 4.94 -20.68 5.22
CA ARG A 252 5.93 -20.83 4.16
C ARG A 252 5.94 -19.56 3.32
N ILE A 253 7.10 -18.92 3.23
CA ILE A 253 7.31 -17.76 2.36
C ILE A 253 7.24 -18.24 0.89
N PRO A 254 6.35 -17.66 0.08
CA PRO A 254 6.08 -18.08 -1.30
C PRO A 254 7.11 -17.49 -2.27
N PHE A 255 8.38 -17.91 -2.20
CA PHE A 255 9.46 -17.35 -3.03
C PHE A 255 9.21 -17.48 -4.55
N GLY A 256 8.60 -18.58 -4.99
CA GLY A 256 8.26 -18.78 -6.40
C GLY A 256 7.26 -17.74 -6.88
N ASP A 257 6.22 -17.48 -6.09
CA ASP A 257 5.19 -16.51 -6.43
C ASP A 257 5.69 -15.06 -6.34
N ILE A 258 6.68 -14.76 -5.48
CA ILE A 258 7.36 -13.47 -5.46
C ILE A 258 8.06 -13.21 -6.80
N VAL A 259 8.82 -14.20 -7.27
CA VAL A 259 9.49 -14.13 -8.58
C VAL A 259 8.46 -14.02 -9.69
N GLU A 260 7.38 -14.79 -9.64
CA GLU A 260 6.28 -14.72 -10.62
C GLU A 260 5.64 -13.33 -10.67
N ALA A 261 5.29 -12.74 -9.51
CA ALA A 261 4.71 -11.40 -9.43
C ALA A 261 5.64 -10.32 -10.01
N LEU A 262 6.94 -10.42 -9.73
CA LEU A 262 7.95 -9.52 -10.28
C LEU A 262 8.09 -9.69 -11.80
N VAL A 263 8.08 -10.92 -12.31
CA VAL A 263 8.12 -11.20 -13.75
C VAL A 263 6.87 -10.67 -14.45
N ILE A 264 5.69 -10.85 -13.87
CA ILE A 264 4.42 -10.32 -14.40
C ILE A 264 4.48 -8.79 -14.54
N LEU A 265 5.15 -8.08 -13.63
CA LEU A 265 5.34 -6.63 -13.72
C LEU A 265 6.37 -6.22 -14.77
N LEU A 266 7.37 -7.08 -15.00
CA LEU A 266 8.44 -6.81 -15.95
C LEU A 266 7.97 -6.94 -17.40
N ILE A 267 7.08 -7.91 -17.67
CA ILE A 267 6.58 -8.22 -19.02
C ILE A 267 5.97 -6.99 -19.72
N PRO A 268 5.00 -6.25 -19.15
CA PRO A 268 4.43 -5.06 -19.79
C PRO A 268 5.48 -3.98 -20.09
N THR A 269 6.44 -3.78 -19.18
CA THR A 269 7.51 -2.79 -19.35
C THR A 269 8.37 -3.12 -20.58
N VAL A 270 8.80 -4.37 -20.69
CA VAL A 270 9.60 -4.85 -21.83
C VAL A 270 8.80 -4.76 -23.13
N LEU A 271 7.52 -5.16 -23.11
CA LEU A 271 6.64 -5.04 -24.28
C LEU A 271 6.47 -3.59 -24.73
N GLY A 272 6.32 -2.65 -23.80
CA GLY A 272 6.25 -1.21 -24.10
C GLY A 272 7.52 -0.68 -24.74
N MET A 273 8.68 -1.12 -24.24
CA MET A 273 10.00 -0.76 -24.79
C MET A 273 10.18 -1.31 -26.22
N ILE A 274 9.80 -2.56 -26.45
CA ILE A 274 9.84 -3.17 -27.79
C ILE A 274 8.88 -2.44 -28.74
N PHE A 275 7.67 -2.13 -28.27
CA PHE A 275 6.65 -1.45 -29.07
C PHE A 275 7.14 -0.09 -29.56
N ILE A 276 7.70 0.74 -28.66
CA ILE A 276 8.18 2.06 -29.04
C ILE A 276 9.42 2.00 -29.94
N HIS A 277 10.26 0.97 -29.79
CA HIS A 277 11.41 0.76 -30.66
C HIS A 277 10.99 0.57 -32.12
N TYR A 278 9.93 -0.20 -32.37
CA TYR A 278 9.40 -0.41 -33.73
C TYR A 278 8.46 0.70 -34.22
N LYS A 279 7.79 1.42 -33.31
CA LYS A 279 6.81 2.47 -33.63
C LYS A 279 7.27 3.84 -33.13
N ALA A 280 8.52 4.20 -33.40
CA ALA A 280 9.13 5.45 -32.92
C ALA A 280 8.32 6.72 -33.27
N ASN A 281 7.61 6.72 -34.41
CA ASN A 281 6.78 7.85 -34.84
C ASN A 281 5.60 8.14 -33.89
N LEU A 282 5.15 7.17 -33.09
CA LEU A 282 4.03 7.34 -32.15
C LEU A 282 4.47 7.85 -30.77
N TYR A 283 5.78 8.07 -30.56
CA TYR A 283 6.32 8.45 -29.26
C TYR A 283 5.67 9.69 -28.67
N SER A 284 5.56 10.77 -29.45
CA SER A 284 4.98 12.04 -29.00
C SER A 284 3.52 11.89 -28.56
N ASP A 285 2.74 11.10 -29.29
CA ASP A 285 1.32 10.93 -29.04
C ASP A 285 1.09 10.04 -27.82
N ILE A 286 1.88 8.97 -27.69
CA ILE A 286 1.84 8.09 -26.52
C ILE A 286 2.22 8.87 -25.27
N GLN A 287 3.24 9.73 -25.30
CA GLN A 287 3.63 10.54 -24.14
C GLN A 287 2.50 11.46 -23.66
N LYS A 288 1.77 12.10 -24.57
CA LYS A 288 0.59 12.91 -24.22
C LYS A 288 -0.48 12.04 -23.55
N LEU A 289 -0.73 10.86 -24.13
CA LEU A 289 -1.70 9.91 -23.60
C LEU A 289 -1.30 9.37 -22.21
N VAL A 290 0.00 9.08 -21.96
CA VAL A 290 0.49 8.61 -20.66
C VAL A 290 0.13 9.62 -19.58
N LYS A 291 0.42 10.91 -19.82
CA LYS A 291 0.13 11.98 -18.85
C LYS A 291 -1.36 12.00 -18.49
N ILE A 292 -2.25 11.96 -19.49
CA ILE A 292 -3.70 12.00 -19.27
C ILE A 292 -4.19 10.77 -18.50
N ILE A 293 -3.79 9.57 -18.93
CA ILE A 293 -4.23 8.31 -18.31
C ILE A 293 -3.71 8.20 -16.87
N VAL A 294 -2.46 8.58 -16.61
CA VAL A 294 -1.89 8.56 -15.26
C VAL A 294 -2.63 9.53 -14.34
N TRP A 295 -2.94 10.75 -14.80
CA TRP A 295 -3.68 11.73 -13.98
C TRP A 295 -5.11 11.28 -13.67
N ILE A 296 -5.88 10.94 -14.70
CA ILE A 296 -7.27 10.50 -14.54
C ILE A 296 -7.32 9.21 -13.73
N GLY A 297 -6.45 8.24 -14.05
CA GLY A 297 -6.38 6.98 -13.35
C GLY A 297 -5.98 7.15 -11.89
N THR A 298 -4.96 7.94 -11.59
CA THR A 298 -4.54 8.21 -10.19
C THR A 298 -5.68 8.83 -9.39
N PHE A 299 -6.38 9.82 -9.95
CA PHE A 299 -7.52 10.45 -9.28
C PHE A 299 -8.68 9.47 -9.07
N PHE A 300 -9.02 8.68 -10.09
CA PHE A 300 -10.07 7.66 -10.02
C PHE A 300 -9.75 6.57 -8.97
N PHE A 301 -8.53 6.02 -9.00
CA PHE A 301 -8.09 5.00 -8.04
C PHE A 301 -7.94 5.55 -6.63
N PHE A 302 -7.59 6.83 -6.46
CA PHE A 302 -7.60 7.47 -5.15
C PHE A 302 -9.02 7.50 -4.53
N LEU A 303 -10.02 7.97 -5.28
CA LEU A 303 -11.41 8.03 -4.79
C LEU A 303 -12.00 6.64 -4.52
N THR A 304 -11.81 5.70 -5.46
CA THR A 304 -12.33 4.34 -5.32
C THR A 304 -11.61 3.56 -4.22
N SER A 305 -10.31 3.82 -3.98
CA SER A 305 -9.56 3.22 -2.88
C SER A 305 -10.12 3.62 -1.52
N ILE A 306 -10.41 4.91 -1.31
CA ILE A 306 -11.04 5.40 -0.07
C ILE A 306 -12.39 4.74 0.14
N TYR A 307 -13.22 4.67 -0.89
CA TYR A 307 -14.55 4.06 -0.80
C TYR A 307 -14.50 2.54 -0.54
N ALA A 308 -13.62 1.82 -1.23
CA ALA A 308 -13.49 0.37 -1.11
C ALA A 308 -12.88 -0.05 0.24
N ASN A 309 -12.01 0.78 0.81
CA ASN A 309 -11.21 0.45 2.00
C ASN A 309 -11.50 1.36 3.19
N PHE A 310 -12.69 1.95 3.28
CA PHE A 310 -13.05 2.88 4.36
C PHE A 310 -12.90 2.26 5.77
N TYR A 311 -13.10 0.94 5.90
CA TYR A 311 -12.93 0.22 7.17
C TYR A 311 -11.52 0.38 7.79
N ILE A 312 -10.50 0.61 6.96
CA ILE A 312 -9.10 0.80 7.38
C ILE A 312 -8.98 1.96 8.37
N VAL A 313 -9.80 3.00 8.25
CA VAL A 313 -9.78 4.17 9.14
C VAL A 313 -10.00 3.76 10.59
N PHE A 314 -10.81 2.74 10.85
CA PHE A 314 -11.09 2.23 12.19
C PHE A 314 -9.98 1.31 12.75
N LEU A 315 -9.08 0.84 11.88
CA LEU A 315 -7.91 0.04 12.26
C LEU A 315 -6.64 0.89 12.44
N LEU A 316 -6.71 2.20 12.20
CA LEU A 316 -5.57 3.09 12.35
C LEU A 316 -5.20 3.25 13.81
N ASN A 317 -3.92 3.08 14.08
CA ASN A 317 -3.30 3.49 15.33
C ASN A 317 -2.09 4.39 15.04
N TRP A 318 -1.61 5.10 16.06
CA TRP A 318 -0.54 6.08 15.88
C TRP A 318 0.78 5.42 15.43
N ARG A 319 1.05 4.17 15.82
CA ARG A 319 2.27 3.42 15.44
C ARG A 319 2.27 3.07 13.95
N ILE A 320 1.14 2.58 13.43
CA ILE A 320 0.94 2.26 12.02
C ILE A 320 1.05 3.54 11.18
N VAL A 321 0.42 4.64 11.61
CA VAL A 321 0.52 5.94 10.93
C VAL A 321 1.97 6.42 10.92
N LEU A 322 2.63 6.40 12.07
CA LEU A 322 4.02 6.83 12.19
C LEU A 322 4.96 6.00 11.31
N ALA A 323 4.88 4.66 11.38
CA ALA A 323 5.72 3.77 10.60
C ALA A 323 5.47 3.90 9.09
N GLY A 324 4.20 4.02 8.68
CA GLY A 324 3.80 4.23 7.28
C GLY A 324 4.25 5.60 6.73
N CYS A 325 4.34 6.63 7.57
CA CYS A 325 4.96 7.91 7.20
C CYS A 325 6.48 7.77 7.09
N LEU A 326 7.12 7.20 8.12
CA LEU A 326 8.58 7.18 8.23
C LEU A 326 9.24 6.37 7.13
N LEU A 327 8.63 5.28 6.66
CA LEU A 327 9.22 4.44 5.62
C LEU A 327 9.58 5.24 4.35
N PRO A 328 8.63 5.85 3.60
CA PRO A 328 8.97 6.63 2.41
C PRO A 328 9.79 7.87 2.73
N TRP A 329 9.53 8.55 3.87
CA TRP A 329 10.17 9.82 4.19
C TRP A 329 11.65 9.66 4.52
N SER A 330 12.00 8.62 5.28
CA SER A 330 13.39 8.27 5.55
C SER A 330 14.09 7.75 4.29
N GLY A 331 13.38 7.06 3.40
CA GLY A 331 13.88 6.67 2.08
C GLY A 331 14.32 7.88 1.26
N TYR A 332 13.47 8.91 1.12
CA TYR A 332 13.83 10.16 0.46
C TYR A 332 15.07 10.80 1.10
N LEU A 333 15.02 10.99 2.42
CA LEU A 333 16.05 11.70 3.17
C LEU A 333 17.41 10.99 3.08
N MET A 334 17.46 9.69 3.34
CA MET A 334 18.70 8.95 3.39
C MET A 334 19.33 8.81 2.01
N ALA A 335 18.54 8.55 0.97
CA ALA A 335 19.03 8.49 -0.39
C ALA A 335 19.59 9.85 -0.86
N PHE A 336 18.92 10.96 -0.50
CA PHE A 336 19.44 12.30 -0.78
C PHE A 336 20.77 12.58 -0.05
N ILE A 337 20.89 12.19 1.22
CA ILE A 337 22.13 12.34 2.01
C ILE A 337 23.26 11.53 1.39
N VAL A 338 23.04 10.26 1.07
CA VAL A 338 24.05 9.39 0.45
C VAL A 338 24.51 9.95 -0.90
N ALA A 339 23.57 10.35 -1.77
CA ALA A 339 23.90 10.97 -3.05
C ALA A 339 24.64 12.32 -2.87
N THR A 340 24.40 13.03 -1.77
CA THR A 340 25.13 14.26 -1.43
C THR A 340 26.55 13.99 -0.99
N ILE A 341 26.76 13.03 -0.09
CA ILE A 341 28.10 12.63 0.41
C ILE A 341 28.97 12.15 -0.75
N LEU A 342 28.38 11.42 -1.69
CA LEU A 342 29.08 10.89 -2.87
C LEU A 342 29.28 11.93 -4.00
N GLY A 343 28.96 13.20 -3.76
CA GLY A 343 29.30 14.29 -4.68
C GLY A 343 28.52 14.26 -6.00
N MET A 344 27.32 13.69 -6.02
CA MET A 344 26.52 13.58 -7.25
C MET A 344 26.05 14.94 -7.77
N GLU A 345 25.57 14.98 -9.01
CA GLU A 345 24.90 16.16 -9.55
C GLU A 345 23.52 16.36 -8.91
N PHE A 346 23.06 17.61 -8.81
CA PHE A 346 21.81 17.93 -8.11
C PHE A 346 20.57 17.25 -8.72
N LYS A 347 20.51 17.16 -10.07
CA LYS A 347 19.42 16.46 -10.77
C LYS A 347 19.38 14.97 -10.43
N ASP A 348 20.55 14.34 -10.35
CA ASP A 348 20.67 12.92 -9.98
C ASP A 348 20.34 12.68 -8.50
N LYS A 349 20.71 13.59 -7.58
CA LYS A 349 20.33 13.51 -6.16
C LYS A 349 18.81 13.50 -5.99
N ILE A 350 18.11 14.39 -6.70
CA ILE A 350 16.64 14.45 -6.68
C ILE A 350 16.06 13.14 -7.20
N THR A 351 16.54 12.67 -8.34
CA THR A 351 16.08 11.42 -8.94
C THR A 351 16.26 10.22 -8.00
N ILE A 352 17.46 10.03 -7.46
CA ILE A 352 17.76 8.88 -6.58
C ILE A 352 16.97 8.94 -5.28
N SER A 353 16.81 10.15 -4.71
CA SER A 353 15.96 10.38 -3.55
C SER A 353 14.52 9.93 -3.84
N ILE A 354 13.92 10.45 -4.90
CA ILE A 354 12.52 10.18 -5.27
C ILE A 354 12.31 8.70 -5.60
N GLU A 355 13.22 8.07 -6.34
CA GLU A 355 13.14 6.63 -6.64
C GLU A 355 13.21 5.78 -5.37
N THR A 356 14.08 6.12 -4.42
CA THR A 356 14.25 5.31 -3.21
C THR A 356 13.05 5.42 -2.27
N GLY A 357 12.46 6.62 -2.12
CA GLY A 357 11.32 6.76 -1.21
C GLY A 357 9.98 6.26 -1.78
N ILE A 358 9.81 6.27 -3.11
CA ILE A 358 8.58 5.75 -3.74
C ILE A 358 8.73 4.26 -4.01
N GLN A 359 8.08 3.45 -3.18
CA GLN A 359 8.11 1.99 -3.27
C GLN A 359 6.98 1.42 -4.12
N HIS A 360 7.21 0.29 -4.76
CA HIS A 360 6.17 -0.45 -5.48
C HIS A 360 5.37 -1.39 -4.55
N VAL A 361 4.52 -0.79 -3.72
CA VAL A 361 3.77 -1.44 -2.63
C VAL A 361 2.84 -2.58 -3.09
N SER A 362 2.45 -2.62 -4.36
CA SER A 362 1.64 -3.72 -4.91
C SER A 362 2.33 -5.08 -4.82
N ILE A 363 3.66 -5.14 -4.89
CA ILE A 363 4.40 -6.40 -4.73
C ILE A 363 4.33 -6.88 -3.28
N ALA A 364 4.48 -5.96 -2.31
CA ALA A 364 4.31 -6.27 -0.89
C ALA A 364 2.89 -6.79 -0.58
N MET A 365 1.88 -6.23 -1.25
CA MET A 365 0.49 -6.71 -1.16
C MET A 365 0.38 -8.19 -1.56
N VAL A 366 0.99 -8.58 -2.69
CA VAL A 366 0.98 -9.97 -3.16
C VAL A 366 1.66 -10.90 -2.16
N ILE A 367 2.81 -10.48 -1.60
CA ILE A 367 3.51 -11.26 -0.56
C ILE A 367 2.58 -11.53 0.63
N LEU A 368 1.85 -10.53 1.11
CA LEU A 368 0.94 -10.70 2.24
C LEU A 368 -0.19 -11.67 1.94
N VAL A 369 -0.88 -11.49 0.81
CA VAL A 369 -2.01 -12.33 0.40
C VAL A 369 -1.62 -13.81 0.29
N LEU A 370 -0.38 -14.08 -0.14
CA LEU A 370 0.11 -15.44 -0.29
C LEU A 370 0.72 -16.02 0.99
N THR A 371 1.16 -15.18 1.92
CA THR A 371 1.82 -15.62 3.16
C THR A 371 0.81 -15.80 4.29
N PHE A 372 -0.22 -14.97 4.40
CA PHE A 372 -1.14 -14.98 5.53
C PHE A 372 -2.58 -15.37 5.12
N PRO A 373 -3.34 -16.02 6.00
CA PRO A 373 -4.77 -16.21 5.81
C PRO A 373 -5.57 -14.93 6.12
N GLU A 374 -6.83 -14.88 5.70
CA GLU A 374 -7.79 -13.89 6.21
C GLU A 374 -8.19 -14.25 7.66
N PRO A 375 -8.31 -13.28 8.59
CA PRO A 375 -8.31 -11.82 8.40
C PRO A 375 -6.94 -11.13 8.58
N GLU A 376 -5.85 -11.85 8.84
CA GLU A 376 -4.53 -11.26 9.08
C GLU A 376 -4.04 -10.40 7.91
N VAL A 377 -4.30 -10.84 6.67
CA VAL A 377 -4.01 -10.08 5.45
C VAL A 377 -4.68 -8.70 5.51
N ASP A 378 -5.97 -8.66 5.84
CA ASP A 378 -6.77 -7.44 5.80
C ASP A 378 -6.33 -6.44 6.87
N LEU A 379 -5.96 -6.94 8.05
CA LEU A 379 -5.38 -6.13 9.11
C LEU A 379 -4.00 -5.59 8.69
N ALA A 380 -3.18 -6.42 8.03
CA ALA A 380 -1.87 -6.02 7.53
C ALA A 380 -1.93 -5.03 6.36
N MET A 381 -2.98 -5.04 5.55
CA MET A 381 -3.12 -4.08 4.44
C MET A 381 -3.16 -2.62 4.91
N VAL A 382 -3.63 -2.37 6.14
CA VAL A 382 -3.75 -1.02 6.72
C VAL A 382 -2.45 -0.24 6.58
N ILE A 383 -1.30 -0.85 6.93
CA ILE A 383 -0.02 -0.15 6.87
C ILE A 383 0.46 0.12 5.44
N LEU A 384 0.16 -0.78 4.50
CA LEU A 384 0.46 -0.58 3.08
C LEU A 384 -0.35 0.61 2.52
N PHE A 385 -1.64 0.68 2.85
CA PHE A 385 -2.48 1.80 2.44
C PHE A 385 -2.01 3.12 3.04
N VAL A 386 -1.69 3.14 4.34
CA VAL A 386 -1.10 4.33 4.99
C VAL A 386 0.19 4.74 4.29
N THR A 387 1.08 3.79 4.02
CA THR A 387 2.35 4.06 3.32
C THR A 387 2.09 4.75 1.98
N VAL A 388 1.22 4.19 1.14
CA VAL A 388 0.88 4.76 -0.18
C VAL A 388 0.27 6.16 -0.06
N LEU A 389 -0.61 6.39 0.93
CA LEU A 389 -1.24 7.70 1.15
C LEU A 389 -0.24 8.76 1.64
N MET A 390 0.78 8.36 2.40
CA MET A 390 1.78 9.24 3.01
C MET A 390 3.00 9.49 2.12
N THR A 391 3.27 8.63 1.13
CA THR A 391 4.37 8.76 0.16
C THR A 391 4.39 10.12 -0.54
N ASP A 392 3.22 10.62 -0.97
CA ASP A 392 3.11 11.84 -1.79
C ASP A 392 3.08 13.13 -0.94
N LYS A 393 2.81 13.04 0.37
CA LYS A 393 2.62 14.21 1.25
C LYS A 393 3.84 15.13 1.39
N PRO A 394 5.06 14.64 1.68
CA PRO A 394 6.23 15.52 1.78
C PRO A 394 6.53 16.17 0.42
N LEU A 395 6.34 15.44 -0.68
CA LEU A 395 6.56 15.94 -2.03
C LEU A 395 5.56 17.05 -2.38
N LEU A 396 4.27 16.85 -2.09
CA LEU A 396 3.26 17.91 -2.23
C LEU A 396 3.60 19.13 -1.39
N PHE A 397 3.99 18.92 -0.12
CA PHE A 397 4.38 20.00 0.77
C PHE A 397 5.56 20.81 0.21
N PHE A 398 6.64 20.14 -0.21
CA PHE A 398 7.78 20.82 -0.84
C PHE A 398 7.40 21.52 -2.14
N TYR A 399 6.53 20.92 -2.97
CA TYR A 399 6.03 21.55 -4.18
C TYR A 399 5.27 22.85 -3.89
N PHE A 400 4.35 22.85 -2.92
CA PHE A 400 3.62 24.05 -2.52
C PHE A 400 4.56 25.11 -1.92
N LEU A 401 5.51 24.72 -1.08
CA LEU A 401 6.52 25.64 -0.54
C LEU A 401 7.34 26.30 -1.65
N LEU A 402 7.83 25.53 -2.61
CA LEU A 402 8.57 26.07 -3.76
C LEU A 402 7.71 27.01 -4.60
N ARG A 403 6.43 26.66 -4.79
CA ARG A 403 5.48 27.51 -5.54
C ARG A 403 5.21 28.84 -4.83
N VAL A 404 5.04 28.80 -3.50
CA VAL A 404 4.88 30.02 -2.67
C VAL A 404 6.17 30.84 -2.71
N TYR A 405 7.33 30.22 -2.50
CA TYR A 405 8.63 30.91 -2.54
C TYR A 405 8.89 31.60 -3.89
N ARG A 406 8.61 30.91 -5.01
CA ARG A 406 8.72 31.49 -6.36
C ARG A 406 7.78 32.68 -6.57
N ARG A 407 6.57 32.63 -5.99
CA ARG A 407 5.61 33.75 -6.07
C ARG A 407 6.13 35.00 -5.37
N PHE A 408 6.88 34.85 -4.28
CA PHE A 408 7.43 35.97 -3.50
C PHE A 408 8.80 36.45 -3.96
N ASN A 409 9.58 35.64 -4.70
CA ASN A 409 10.92 36.01 -5.20
C ASN A 409 11.07 35.86 -6.74
N PRO A 410 10.27 36.57 -7.56
CA PRO A 410 10.32 36.45 -9.02
C PRO A 410 11.65 36.91 -9.65
N LEU A 411 12.34 37.88 -9.02
CA LEU A 411 13.54 38.55 -9.59
C LEU A 411 14.82 37.69 -9.60
N LYS A 412 14.83 36.53 -8.92
CA LYS A 412 16.02 35.67 -8.81
C LYS A 412 16.11 34.65 -9.96
N GLU A 413 15.00 34.34 -10.63
CA GLU A 413 14.97 33.46 -11.81
C GLU A 413 15.26 34.23 -13.11
N GLU A 414 14.74 35.46 -13.29
CA GLU A 414 15.10 36.29 -14.46
C GLU A 414 16.62 36.54 -14.58
N LYS A 415 17.32 36.68 -13.44
CA LYS A 415 18.79 36.81 -13.44
C LYS A 415 19.52 35.51 -13.77
N LYS A 416 18.93 34.34 -13.47
CA LYS A 416 19.49 33.04 -13.87
C LYS A 416 19.24 32.77 -15.35
N GLU A 417 18.03 33.05 -15.85
CA GLU A 417 17.70 32.95 -17.28
C GLU A 417 18.57 33.90 -18.12
N ASN A 418 18.70 35.17 -17.72
CA ASN A 418 19.53 36.14 -18.46
C ASN A 418 21.04 35.89 -18.30
N GLY A 419 21.48 35.19 -17.25
CA GLY A 419 22.87 34.79 -17.04
C GLY A 419 23.27 33.56 -17.86
N GLU A 420 22.37 32.60 -18.02
CA GLU A 420 22.58 31.40 -18.86
C GLU A 420 22.46 31.71 -20.36
N ILE A 421 21.63 32.68 -20.77
CA ILE A 421 21.53 33.11 -22.17
C ILE A 421 22.81 33.84 -22.64
N ASN A 422 23.53 34.53 -21.75
CA ASN A 422 24.75 35.27 -22.11
C ASN A 422 26.02 34.42 -22.16
N ASN A 423 26.03 33.24 -21.52
CA ASN A 423 27.14 32.29 -21.61
C ASN A 423 26.75 31.18 -22.58
N GLY A 424 27.15 31.34 -23.84
CA GLY A 424 26.93 30.35 -24.90
C GLY A 424 27.54 28.99 -24.57
N SER A 425 26.75 28.12 -23.94
CA SER A 425 26.93 26.68 -23.93
C SER A 425 25.56 26.07 -24.18
N THR A 426 25.45 25.35 -25.31
CA THR A 426 24.27 24.57 -25.68
C THR A 426 24.06 23.43 -24.68
N ASP A 427 23.40 23.73 -23.57
CA ASP A 427 22.72 22.75 -22.75
C ASP A 427 21.23 23.04 -22.85
N ILE A 428 20.50 22.11 -23.48
CA ILE A 428 19.05 22.17 -23.66
C ILE A 428 18.41 21.97 -22.28
N THR A 429 18.17 23.08 -21.58
CA THR A 429 17.20 23.14 -20.48
C THR A 429 15.80 23.10 -21.07
N PRO A 430 14.90 22.19 -20.65
CA PRO A 430 13.56 22.17 -21.17
C PRO A 430 12.72 23.30 -20.52
N LYS A 431 12.64 24.44 -21.21
CA LYS A 431 11.32 25.03 -21.51
C LYS A 431 10.47 23.89 -22.06
N ASP A 432 9.31 23.63 -21.43
CA ASP A 432 8.22 22.70 -21.83
C ASP A 432 7.65 21.84 -20.69
N SER A 433 7.88 22.19 -19.42
CA SER A 433 7.25 21.46 -18.29
C SER A 433 6.14 22.21 -17.55
N PHE A 434 5.85 23.49 -17.84
CA PHE A 434 4.85 24.25 -17.09
C PHE A 434 3.93 25.23 -17.87
N THR A 435 4.00 25.29 -19.20
CA THR A 435 3.12 26.18 -19.99
C THR A 435 1.84 25.52 -20.51
N ASP A 436 1.74 24.19 -20.53
CA ASP A 436 0.59 23.50 -21.15
C ASP A 436 -0.48 22.97 -20.16
N ILE A 437 -0.44 23.39 -18.89
CA ILE A 437 -1.49 23.06 -17.89
C ILE A 437 -2.29 24.31 -17.51
N SER A 438 -2.65 25.12 -18.52
CA SER A 438 -3.61 26.22 -18.39
C SER A 438 -4.54 26.31 -19.60
N LEU A 439 -5.16 25.20 -20.02
CA LEU A 439 -6.31 25.23 -20.93
C LEU A 439 -7.63 25.49 -20.19
N ILE A 440 -7.67 26.53 -19.35
CA ILE A 440 -8.94 27.08 -18.79
C ILE A 440 -8.98 28.63 -18.79
N ASP A 441 -7.91 29.37 -19.10
CA ASP A 441 -7.93 30.85 -19.01
C ASP A 441 -7.89 31.61 -20.35
N ASP A 442 -8.07 30.92 -21.48
CA ASP A 442 -8.08 31.53 -22.83
C ASP A 442 -9.44 32.16 -23.22
N SER A 443 -10.42 32.25 -22.32
CA SER A 443 -11.68 32.96 -22.60
C SER A 443 -11.59 34.48 -22.39
N LYS A 444 -10.50 35.00 -21.80
CA LYS A 444 -10.34 36.45 -21.54
C LYS A 444 -9.48 37.21 -22.55
N LYS A 445 -8.69 36.53 -23.39
CA LYS A 445 -7.90 37.20 -24.45
C LYS A 445 -8.64 37.39 -25.76
N THR A 446 -9.65 36.55 -26.05
CA THR A 446 -10.47 36.69 -27.27
C THR A 446 -11.46 37.85 -27.19
N VAL A 447 -11.86 38.30 -26.00
CA VAL A 447 -12.79 39.45 -25.85
C VAL A 447 -12.07 40.79 -26.06
N GLN A 448 -10.82 40.94 -25.60
CA GLN A 448 -10.06 42.19 -25.78
C GLN A 448 -9.58 42.43 -27.22
N GLN A 449 -9.27 41.37 -27.99
CA GLN A 449 -8.87 41.52 -29.39
C GLN A 449 -10.05 41.75 -30.35
N THR A 450 -11.29 41.48 -29.94
CA THR A 450 -12.47 41.73 -30.78
C THR A 450 -12.98 43.17 -30.63
N ASP A 451 -12.79 43.80 -29.47
CA ASP A 451 -13.19 45.20 -29.23
C ASP A 451 -12.22 46.23 -29.85
N GLU A 452 -10.92 45.92 -29.97
CA GLU A 452 -9.94 46.80 -30.64
C GLU A 452 -10.09 46.79 -32.18
N SER A 453 -10.51 45.67 -32.79
CA SER A 453 -10.75 45.61 -34.24
C SER A 453 -12.06 46.28 -34.67
N LEU A 454 -13.06 46.33 -33.79
CA LEU A 454 -14.34 47.04 -34.02
C LEU A 454 -14.25 48.55 -33.76
N GLY A 455 -13.32 48.99 -32.91
CA GLY A 455 -13.03 50.41 -32.66
C GLY A 455 -12.29 51.09 -33.82
N ASN A 456 -11.37 50.38 -34.47
CA ASN A 456 -10.57 50.96 -35.57
C ASN A 456 -11.29 50.99 -36.94
N GLN A 457 -12.29 50.14 -37.18
CA GLN A 457 -13.12 50.23 -38.40
C GLN A 457 -14.18 51.34 -38.36
N LYS A 458 -14.50 51.92 -37.20
CA LYS A 458 -15.46 53.04 -37.08
C LYS A 458 -14.83 54.42 -37.29
N ASN A 459 -13.50 54.54 -37.24
CA ASN A 459 -12.80 55.81 -37.44
C ASN A 459 -12.31 56.04 -38.88
N GLU A 460 -12.31 55.02 -39.75
CA GLU A 460 -11.98 55.17 -41.19
C GLU A 460 -13.18 55.51 -42.09
N VAL A 461 -14.42 55.55 -41.57
CA VAL A 461 -15.64 55.89 -42.35
C VAL A 461 -16.18 57.30 -42.06
N LYS A 462 -15.49 58.12 -41.25
CA LYS A 462 -15.85 59.54 -41.00
C LYS A 462 -14.83 60.57 -41.49
N GLY A 463 -13.91 60.15 -42.35
CA GLY A 463 -12.89 61.01 -42.96
C GLY A 463 -12.80 60.84 -44.47
N LYS A 464 -13.92 60.98 -45.19
CA LYS A 464 -13.99 61.31 -46.61
C LYS A 464 -15.29 62.02 -46.93
#